data_AF-A0A7V7MZW1-F1
#
_entry.id   AF-A0A7V7MZW1-F1
#
_cell.length_a   1.000
_cell.length_b   1.000
_cell.length_c   1.000
_cell.angle_alpha   90.00
_cell.angle_beta   90.00
_cell.angle_gamma   90.00
#
_symmetry.space_group_name_H-M   'P 1'
#
loop_
_entity.id
_entity.type
_entity.pdbx_description
1 polymer ?
#
loop_
_entity_poly.entity_id
_entity_poly.type
_entity_poly.pdbx_seq_one_letter_code
_entity_poly.pdbx_strand_id
1 'polypeptide(L)'
;TDLDLFKILFPVAVEHLRDHSWHSLLMHAFSNTDERLKNGLSVTPVFLTACVLWPPCIDLYEKFRAQGKPPHDALHHAAGQVLSQQQKHLMIPRVIQNGVRQMWILQLRFKKMFGKGVFATLHHPRFRAGYDFLLLRSEVDHHLKQQADFWTQAQNMPPEAIKSLIYGKRKKSPINYQLSVHEQ
;
A
#
# COMPACT_ATOMS: atom_id res chain seq x y z
N THR A 1 21.30 12.25 22.00
CA THR A 1 19.94 12.03 22.53
C THR A 1 19.01 12.10 21.33
N ASP A 2 18.59 10.96 20.79
CA ASP A 2 17.60 10.97 19.71
C ASP A 2 16.32 11.59 20.25
N LEU A 3 15.82 12.62 19.57
CA LEU A 3 14.82 13.56 20.08
C LEU A 3 13.39 12.97 20.17
N ASP A 4 13.22 11.65 20.12
CA ASP A 4 11.93 10.94 20.08
C ASP A 4 10.91 11.54 19.09
N LEU A 5 11.40 12.24 18.06
CA LEU A 5 10.58 13.10 17.21
C LEU A 5 9.53 12.29 16.44
N PHE A 6 9.90 11.08 16.00
CA PHE A 6 8.96 10.19 15.31
C PHE A 6 7.77 9.83 16.20
N LYS A 7 8.01 9.58 17.50
CA LYS A 7 6.95 9.27 18.46
C LYS A 7 5.99 10.44 18.65
N ILE A 8 6.50 11.67 18.61
CA ILE A 8 5.69 12.89 18.72
C ILE A 8 4.86 13.10 17.45
N LEU A 9 5.49 12.95 16.28
CA LEU A 9 4.85 13.22 15.00
C LEU A 9 3.88 12.10 14.57
N PHE A 10 4.20 10.84 14.85
CA PHE A 10 3.45 9.66 14.40
C PHE A 10 3.19 8.66 15.53
N PRO A 11 2.52 9.06 16.61
CA PRO A 11 2.28 8.20 17.77
C PRO A 11 1.44 6.97 17.42
N VAL A 12 0.62 7.03 16.36
CA VAL A 12 -0.20 5.90 15.91
C VAL A 12 0.64 4.79 15.26
N ALA A 13 1.85 5.09 14.79
CA ALA A 13 2.74 4.16 14.09
C ALA A 13 3.96 3.73 14.93
N VAL A 14 4.17 4.33 16.11
CA VAL A 14 5.40 4.13 16.88
C VAL A 14 5.55 2.70 17.41
N GLU A 15 4.46 2.07 17.86
CA GLU A 15 4.52 0.71 18.42
C GLU A 15 4.92 -0.32 17.37
N HIS A 16 4.60 -0.06 16.10
CA HIS A 16 4.97 -0.94 15.00
C HIS A 16 6.46 -0.91 14.70
N LEU A 17 7.22 0.13 15.09
CA LEU A 17 8.67 0.21 14.82
C LEU A 17 9.49 -0.94 15.39
N ARG A 18 8.94 -1.70 16.35
CA ARG A 18 9.57 -2.91 16.89
C ARG A 18 9.47 -4.10 15.93
N ASP A 19 8.53 -4.07 14.98
CA ASP A 19 8.43 -5.07 13.92
C ASP A 19 9.51 -4.81 12.87
N HIS A 20 10.33 -5.84 12.62
CA HIS A 20 11.46 -5.72 11.71
C HIS A 20 11.03 -5.42 10.27
N SER A 21 10.00 -6.09 9.77
CA SER A 21 9.51 -5.91 8.40
C SER A 21 8.97 -4.51 8.18
N TRP A 22 8.25 -3.97 9.15
CA TRP A 22 7.78 -2.60 9.12
C TRP A 22 8.93 -1.59 9.19
N HIS A 23 9.88 -1.81 10.11
CA HIS A 23 11.04 -0.95 10.22
C HIS A 23 11.82 -0.90 8.89
N SER A 24 12.06 -2.06 8.27
CA SER A 24 12.66 -2.14 6.93
C SER A 24 11.84 -1.37 5.89
N LEU A 25 10.51 -1.50 5.88
CA LEU A 25 9.66 -0.80 4.92
C LEU A 25 9.83 0.73 5.01
N LEU A 26 9.90 1.26 6.23
CA LEU A 26 10.17 2.68 6.45
C LEU A 26 11.57 3.09 6.00
N MET A 27 12.59 2.30 6.34
CA MET A 27 13.97 2.59 5.95
C MET A 27 14.11 2.61 4.43
N HIS A 28 13.50 1.66 3.72
CA HIS A 28 13.44 1.68 2.25
C HIS A 28 12.67 2.90 1.73
N ALA A 29 11.54 3.27 2.33
CA ALA A 29 10.77 4.45 1.92
C ALA A 29 11.58 5.76 2.06
N PHE A 30 12.32 5.90 3.16
CA PHE A 30 13.17 7.07 3.41
C PHE A 30 14.40 7.08 2.50
N SER A 31 15.09 5.95 2.34
CA SER A 31 16.23 5.84 1.41
C SER A 31 15.84 6.20 -0.03
N ASN A 32 14.72 5.63 -0.52
CA ASN A 32 14.21 5.93 -1.86
C ASN A 32 13.80 7.40 -2.00
N THR A 33 13.30 8.01 -0.93
CA THR A 33 12.98 9.45 -0.89
C THR A 33 14.24 10.30 -1.00
N ASP A 34 15.28 9.96 -0.24
CA ASP A 34 16.56 10.67 -0.25
C ASP A 34 17.23 10.61 -1.63
N GLU A 35 17.23 9.44 -2.27
CA GLU A 35 17.74 9.27 -3.63
C GLU A 35 16.98 10.12 -4.65
N ARG A 36 15.65 10.18 -4.55
CA ARG A 36 14.84 11.03 -5.43
C ARG A 36 15.20 12.50 -5.26
N LEU A 37 15.33 12.98 -4.02
CA LEU A 37 15.72 14.36 -3.74
C LEU A 37 17.12 14.67 -4.29
N LYS A 38 18.10 13.78 -4.08
CA LYS A 38 19.46 13.90 -4.63
C LYS A 38 19.45 14.00 -6.16
N ASN A 39 18.55 13.28 -6.82
CA ASN A 39 18.39 13.29 -8.27
C ASN A 39 17.47 14.43 -8.79
N GLY A 40 17.07 15.38 -7.94
CA GLY A 40 16.19 16.50 -8.32
C GLY A 40 14.76 16.11 -8.65
N LEU A 41 14.35 14.89 -8.29
CA LEU A 41 12.98 14.39 -8.50
C LEU A 41 12.07 14.82 -7.35
N SER A 42 10.83 15.18 -7.70
CA SER A 42 9.84 15.53 -6.69
C SER A 42 9.45 14.33 -5.83
N VAL A 43 9.23 14.60 -4.54
CA VAL A 43 8.71 13.63 -3.57
C VAL A 43 7.35 14.12 -3.10
N THR A 44 6.40 13.20 -2.97
CA THR A 44 5.05 13.55 -2.53
C THR A 44 4.88 13.23 -1.05
N PRO A 45 4.37 14.16 -0.22
CA PRO A 45 4.03 13.86 1.18
C PRO A 45 3.02 12.72 1.33
N VAL A 46 2.20 12.49 0.29
CA VAL A 46 1.25 11.38 0.20
C VAL A 46 1.94 10.03 0.36
N PHE A 47 3.06 9.82 -0.32
CA PHE A 47 3.72 8.51 -0.35
C PHE A 47 4.30 8.14 1.01
N LEU A 48 5.08 9.04 1.62
CA LEU A 48 5.64 8.79 2.96
C LEU A 48 4.55 8.65 4.02
N THR A 49 3.50 9.47 3.96
CA THR A 49 2.35 9.34 4.90
C THR A 49 1.67 7.97 4.74
N ALA A 50 1.49 7.50 3.50
CA ALA A 50 0.90 6.20 3.22
C ALA A 50 1.78 5.05 3.70
N CYS A 51 3.10 5.18 3.59
CA CYS A 51 4.04 4.23 4.17
C CYS A 51 3.88 4.23 5.68
N VAL A 52 4.18 5.36 6.35
CA VAL A 52 4.19 5.53 7.82
C VAL A 52 2.93 4.99 8.51
N LEU A 53 1.75 5.21 7.91
CA LEU A 53 0.47 4.84 8.53
C LEU A 53 -0.06 3.47 8.06
N TRP A 54 0.71 2.72 7.28
CA TRP A 54 0.26 1.43 6.75
C TRP A 54 0.05 0.36 7.84
N PRO A 55 0.98 0.10 8.77
CA PRO A 55 0.78 -0.95 9.78
C PRO A 55 -0.45 -0.76 10.67
N PRO A 56 -0.69 0.42 11.30
CA PRO A 56 -1.90 0.59 12.10
C PRO A 56 -3.17 0.48 11.25
N CYS A 57 -3.09 0.80 9.95
CA CYS A 57 -4.20 0.61 9.02
C CYS A 57 -4.47 -0.88 8.79
N ILE A 58 -3.43 -1.69 8.67
CA ILE A 58 -3.55 -3.15 8.51
C ILE A 58 -4.12 -3.80 9.76
N ASP A 59 -3.69 -3.41 10.95
CA ASP A 59 -4.27 -3.93 12.20
C ASP A 59 -5.78 -3.68 12.28
N LEU A 60 -6.20 -2.45 11.96
CA LEU A 60 -7.63 -2.12 11.94
C LEU A 60 -8.37 -2.83 10.80
N TYR A 61 -7.73 -2.98 9.64
CA TYR A 61 -8.29 -3.73 8.52
C TYR A 61 -8.59 -5.17 8.93
N GLU A 62 -7.63 -5.88 9.51
CA GLU A 62 -7.82 -7.28 9.92
C GLU A 62 -8.87 -7.40 11.04
N LYS A 63 -8.90 -6.45 11.99
CA LYS A 63 -9.99 -6.36 12.99
C LYS A 63 -11.37 -6.23 12.34
N PHE A 64 -11.51 -5.36 11.35
CA PHE A 64 -12.76 -5.18 10.61
C PHE A 64 -13.11 -6.40 9.74
N ARG A 65 -12.12 -7.08 9.17
CA ARG A 65 -12.31 -8.33 8.42
C ARG A 65 -12.81 -9.45 9.33
N ALA A 66 -12.24 -9.59 10.53
CA ALA A 66 -12.67 -10.56 11.54
C ALA A 66 -14.11 -10.31 12.01
N GLN A 67 -14.58 -9.05 11.99
CA GLN A 67 -15.98 -8.68 12.24
C GLN A 67 -16.92 -8.93 11.04
N GLY A 68 -16.43 -9.57 9.97
CA GLY A 68 -17.23 -9.91 8.79
C GLY A 68 -17.40 -8.80 7.77
N LYS A 69 -16.72 -7.66 7.91
CA LYS A 69 -16.81 -6.57 6.90
C LYS A 69 -16.18 -7.01 5.57
N PRO A 70 -16.79 -6.67 4.42
CA PRO A 70 -16.19 -6.88 3.10
C PRO A 70 -14.82 -6.20 2.99
N PRO A 71 -13.88 -6.70 2.16
CA PRO A 71 -12.50 -6.19 2.12
C PRO A 71 -12.40 -4.69 1.84
N HIS A 72 -13.13 -4.21 0.83
CA HIS A 72 -13.08 -2.80 0.46
C HIS A 72 -13.63 -1.89 1.57
N ASP A 73 -14.72 -2.29 2.21
CA ASP A 73 -15.35 -1.52 3.31
C ASP A 73 -14.49 -1.56 4.58
N ALA A 74 -13.90 -2.71 4.89
CA ALA A 74 -12.97 -2.86 6.00
C ALA A 74 -11.77 -1.91 5.85
N LEU A 75 -11.15 -1.88 4.66
CA LEU A 75 -10.01 -1.01 4.41
C LEU A 75 -10.41 0.47 4.38
N HIS A 76 -11.59 0.79 3.85
CA HIS A 76 -12.12 2.15 3.86
C HIS A 76 -12.29 2.67 5.30
N HIS A 77 -12.90 1.88 6.19
CA HIS A 77 -13.07 2.23 7.59
C HIS A 77 -11.74 2.31 8.34
N ALA A 78 -10.85 1.32 8.16
CA ALA A 78 -9.52 1.33 8.75
C ALA A 78 -8.74 2.59 8.39
N ALA A 79 -8.72 2.94 7.10
CA ALA A 79 -8.05 4.13 6.62
C ALA A 79 -8.64 5.42 7.20
N GLY A 80 -9.98 5.52 7.26
CA GLY A 80 -10.67 6.65 7.89
C GLY A 80 -10.27 6.82 9.35
N GLN A 81 -10.26 5.73 10.11
CA GLN A 81 -9.95 5.73 11.53
C GLN A 81 -8.48 6.08 11.80
N VAL A 82 -7.50 5.45 11.13
CA VAL A 82 -6.08 5.76 11.30
C VAL A 82 -5.78 7.22 10.97
N LEU A 83 -6.27 7.71 9.82
CA LEU A 83 -6.04 9.09 9.41
C LEU A 83 -6.66 10.09 10.39
N SER A 84 -7.85 9.80 10.91
CA SER A 84 -8.51 10.64 11.93
C SER A 84 -7.75 10.65 13.26
N GLN A 85 -7.24 9.51 13.70
CA GLN A 85 -6.43 9.41 14.92
C GLN A 85 -5.11 10.19 14.75
N GLN A 86 -4.41 9.98 13.64
CA GLN A 86 -3.14 10.66 13.37
C GLN A 86 -3.32 12.19 13.23
N GLN A 87 -4.43 12.65 12.63
CA GLN A 87 -4.72 14.07 12.44
C GLN A 87 -4.79 14.86 13.75
N LYS A 88 -5.03 14.20 14.90
CA LYS A 88 -5.02 14.84 16.24
C LYS A 88 -3.63 15.30 16.69
N HIS A 89 -2.57 14.73 16.11
CA HIS A 89 -1.18 14.99 16.48
C HIS A 89 -0.44 15.80 15.43
N LEU A 90 -0.69 15.49 14.15
CA LEU A 90 -0.12 16.21 13.02
C LEU A 90 -1.21 16.47 11.99
N MET A 91 -1.46 17.73 11.65
CA MET A 91 -2.47 18.07 10.65
C MET A 91 -2.11 17.43 9.29
N ILE A 92 -3.00 16.58 8.77
CA ILE A 92 -2.88 16.02 7.42
C ILE A 92 -3.94 16.65 6.52
N PRO A 93 -3.57 17.50 5.54
CA PRO A 93 -4.49 18.07 4.55
C PRO A 93 -5.35 17.01 3.85
N ARG A 94 -6.62 17.34 3.54
CA ARG A 94 -7.58 16.42 2.90
C ARG A 94 -7.06 15.82 1.58
N VAL A 95 -6.32 16.59 0.79
CA VAL A 95 -5.73 16.11 -0.46
C VAL A 95 -4.72 14.97 -0.22
N ILE A 96 -3.92 15.07 0.85
CA ILE A 96 -2.96 14.05 1.25
C ILE A 96 -3.71 12.81 1.73
N GLN A 97 -4.70 12.98 2.62
CA GLN A 97 -5.52 11.87 3.10
C GLN A 97 -6.19 11.10 1.95
N ASN A 98 -6.74 11.81 0.98
CA ASN A 98 -7.37 11.18 -0.19
C ASN A 98 -6.34 10.46 -1.06
N GLY A 99 -5.12 11.02 -1.19
CA GLY A 99 -3.97 10.36 -1.80
C GLY A 99 -3.69 9.00 -1.18
N VAL A 100 -3.51 9.00 0.14
CA VAL A 100 -3.21 7.82 0.97
C VAL A 100 -4.30 6.75 0.80
N ARG A 101 -5.58 7.12 0.97
CA ARG A 101 -6.71 6.18 0.81
C ARG A 101 -6.71 5.50 -0.55
N GLN A 102 -6.48 6.24 -1.63
CA GLN A 102 -6.47 5.66 -2.97
C GLN A 102 -5.29 4.71 -3.18
N MET A 103 -4.11 5.03 -2.64
CA MET A 103 -2.93 4.17 -2.69
C MET A 103 -3.18 2.84 -1.97
N TRP A 104 -3.79 2.89 -0.79
CA TRP A 104 -4.16 1.71 -0.02
C TRP A 104 -5.26 0.88 -0.70
N ILE A 105 -6.32 1.51 -1.21
CA ILE A 105 -7.40 0.81 -1.93
C ILE A 105 -6.86 0.06 -3.16
N LEU A 106 -5.86 0.61 -3.86
CA LEU A 106 -5.23 -0.06 -4.98
C LEU A 106 -4.53 -1.36 -4.56
N GLN A 107 -4.07 -1.49 -3.30
CA GLN A 107 -3.47 -2.75 -2.81
C GLN A 107 -4.46 -3.92 -2.86
N LEU A 108 -5.75 -3.68 -2.61
CA LEU A 108 -6.79 -4.72 -2.79
C LEU A 108 -7.04 -5.01 -4.27
N ARG A 109 -6.93 -4.01 -5.15
CA ARG A 109 -7.11 -4.19 -6.60
C ARG A 109 -5.96 -4.98 -7.21
N PHE A 110 -4.73 -4.76 -6.75
CA PHE A 110 -3.55 -5.47 -7.24
C PHE A 110 -3.58 -6.98 -6.97
N LYS A 111 -4.39 -7.44 -6.01
CA LYS A 111 -4.63 -8.87 -5.77
C LYS A 111 -5.36 -9.55 -6.93
N LYS A 112 -6.08 -8.79 -7.75
CA LYS A 112 -6.81 -9.32 -8.91
C LYS A 112 -5.97 -9.27 -10.18
N MET A 113 -5.18 -10.32 -10.42
CA MET A 113 -4.28 -10.46 -11.57
C MET A 113 -4.92 -11.15 -12.79
N PHE A 114 -6.25 -11.13 -12.90
CA PHE A 114 -6.98 -11.80 -13.99
C PHE A 114 -8.30 -11.11 -14.34
N GLY A 115 -8.77 -11.38 -15.56
CA GLY A 115 -10.02 -10.85 -16.12
C GLY A 115 -10.05 -9.32 -16.29
N LYS A 116 -11.22 -8.79 -16.68
CA LYS A 116 -11.43 -7.38 -17.06
C LYS A 116 -10.99 -6.35 -15.99
N GLY A 117 -10.94 -6.75 -14.71
CA GLY A 117 -10.52 -5.87 -13.60
C GLY A 117 -9.06 -5.41 -13.68
N VAL A 118 -8.20 -6.14 -14.42
CA VAL A 118 -6.80 -5.74 -14.64
C VAL A 118 -6.72 -4.44 -15.43
N PHE A 119 -7.47 -4.33 -16.53
CA PHE A 119 -7.53 -3.10 -17.31
C PHE A 119 -8.04 -1.92 -16.50
N ALA A 120 -9.09 -2.10 -15.70
CA ALA A 120 -9.61 -1.04 -14.83
C ALA A 120 -8.58 -0.56 -13.80
N THR A 121 -7.67 -1.44 -13.37
CA THR A 121 -6.59 -1.09 -12.44
C THR A 121 -5.45 -0.37 -13.17
N LEU A 122 -5.03 -0.84 -14.34
CA LEU A 122 -4.00 -0.20 -15.17
C LEU A 122 -4.35 1.24 -15.56
N HIS A 123 -5.61 1.50 -15.90
CA HIS A 123 -6.08 2.84 -16.28
C HIS A 123 -6.45 3.72 -15.07
N HIS A 124 -6.21 3.26 -13.84
CA HIS A 124 -6.55 4.05 -12.67
C HIS A 124 -5.65 5.29 -12.59
N PRO A 125 -6.18 6.50 -12.32
CA PRO A 125 -5.37 7.74 -12.29
C PRO A 125 -4.21 7.72 -11.30
N ARG A 126 -4.30 6.90 -10.25
CA ARG A 126 -3.26 6.70 -9.23
C ARG A 126 -2.54 5.36 -9.33
N PHE A 127 -2.63 4.67 -10.46
CA PHE A 127 -1.97 3.38 -10.67
C PHE A 127 -0.50 3.46 -10.28
N ARG A 128 0.24 4.45 -10.79
CA ARG A 128 1.68 4.60 -10.50
C ARG A 128 1.97 4.68 -9.01
N ALA A 129 1.26 5.54 -8.28
CA ALA A 129 1.44 5.71 -6.84
C ALA A 129 1.11 4.43 -6.06
N GLY A 130 0.03 3.73 -6.44
CA GLY A 130 -0.31 2.43 -5.83
C GLY A 130 0.72 1.35 -6.14
N TYR A 131 1.21 1.31 -7.38
CA TYR A 131 2.17 0.33 -7.85
C TYR A 131 3.55 0.56 -7.21
N ASP A 132 4.01 1.80 -7.09
CA ASP A 132 5.23 2.15 -6.35
C ASP A 132 5.16 1.68 -4.90
N PHE A 133 3.99 1.82 -4.28
CA PHE A 133 3.77 1.32 -2.94
C PHE A 133 3.77 -0.22 -2.87
N LEU A 134 3.22 -0.90 -3.89
CA LEU A 134 3.30 -2.35 -4.00
C LEU A 134 4.76 -2.83 -4.17
N LEU A 135 5.54 -2.15 -5.01
CA LEU A 135 6.96 -2.46 -5.23
C LEU A 135 7.74 -2.36 -3.92
N LEU A 136 7.64 -1.21 -3.24
CA LEU A 136 8.28 -0.99 -1.96
C LEU A 136 7.89 -2.08 -0.94
N ARG A 137 6.61 -2.44 -0.87
CA ARG A 137 6.15 -3.52 0.01
C ARG A 137 6.72 -4.89 -0.37
N SER A 138 6.94 -5.16 -1.66
CA SER A 138 7.50 -6.43 -2.12
C SER A 138 9.01 -6.56 -1.89
N GLU A 139 9.71 -5.47 -1.56
CA GLU A 139 11.10 -5.50 -1.10
C GLU A 139 11.22 -6.10 0.31
N VAL A 140 10.18 -5.95 1.14
CA VAL A 140 10.14 -6.48 2.52
C VAL A 140 9.28 -7.73 2.66
N ASP A 141 8.28 -7.91 1.79
CA ASP A 141 7.36 -9.04 1.78
C ASP A 141 7.49 -9.83 0.47
N HIS A 142 8.18 -10.97 0.57
CA HIS A 142 8.42 -11.87 -0.55
C HIS A 142 7.13 -12.47 -1.14
N HIS A 143 6.03 -12.54 -0.39
CA HIS A 143 4.75 -13.04 -0.91
C HIS A 143 4.12 -12.07 -1.93
N LEU A 144 4.50 -10.78 -1.89
CA LEU A 144 4.04 -9.78 -2.85
C LEU A 144 4.85 -9.81 -4.15
N LYS A 145 5.98 -10.50 -4.20
CA LYS A 145 6.90 -10.48 -5.34
C LYS A 145 6.21 -10.90 -6.64
N GLN A 146 5.43 -11.99 -6.60
CA GLN A 146 4.67 -12.45 -7.77
C GLN A 146 3.63 -11.41 -8.24
N GLN A 147 3.00 -10.71 -7.31
CA GLN A 147 2.02 -9.66 -7.65
C GLN A 147 2.73 -8.46 -8.27
N ALA A 148 3.81 -8.00 -7.65
CA ALA A 148 4.65 -6.92 -8.16
C ALA A 148 5.11 -7.24 -9.59
N ASP A 149 5.71 -8.40 -9.81
CA ASP A 149 6.23 -8.81 -11.12
C ASP A 149 5.12 -8.89 -12.20
N PHE A 150 3.92 -9.35 -11.83
CA PHE A 150 2.77 -9.33 -12.74
C PHE A 150 2.41 -7.91 -13.17
N TRP A 151 2.33 -6.96 -12.24
CA TRP A 151 1.98 -5.57 -12.57
C TRP A 151 3.12 -4.84 -13.28
N THR A 152 4.38 -5.20 -13.02
CA THR A 152 5.55 -4.77 -13.81
C THR A 152 5.41 -5.21 -15.26
N GLN A 153 5.05 -6.47 -15.49
CA GLN A 153 4.87 -7.00 -16.83
C GLN A 153 3.66 -6.37 -17.54
N ALA A 154 2.51 -6.33 -16.85
CA ALA A 154 1.26 -5.88 -17.44
C ALA A 154 1.28 -4.41 -17.88
N GLN A 155 1.95 -3.51 -17.15
CA GLN A 155 2.01 -2.09 -17.52
C GLN A 155 2.88 -1.80 -18.75
N ASN A 156 3.78 -2.72 -19.11
CA ASN A 156 4.70 -2.60 -20.25
C ASN A 156 4.24 -3.36 -21.49
N MET A 157 3.08 -4.02 -21.43
CA MET A 157 2.54 -4.84 -22.52
C MET A 157 1.49 -4.09 -23.35
N PRO A 158 1.38 -4.37 -24.67
CA PRO A 158 0.27 -3.87 -25.47
C PRO A 158 -1.06 -4.51 -25.03
N PRO A 159 -2.22 -3.86 -25.29
CA PRO A 159 -3.52 -4.34 -24.84
C PRO A 159 -3.85 -5.80 -25.22
N GLU A 160 -3.48 -6.24 -26.42
CA GLU A 160 -3.71 -7.62 -26.86
C GLU A 160 -2.88 -8.65 -26.07
N ALA A 161 -1.62 -8.32 -25.74
CA ALA A 161 -0.80 -9.17 -24.89
C ALA A 161 -1.34 -9.26 -23.46
N ILE A 162 -1.88 -8.15 -22.92
CA ILE A 162 -2.55 -8.15 -21.61
C ILE A 162 -3.77 -9.07 -21.64
N LYS A 163 -4.60 -9.03 -22.70
CA LYS A 163 -5.76 -9.96 -22.83
C LYS A 163 -5.31 -11.41 -22.74
N SER A 164 -4.28 -11.79 -23.49
CA SER A 164 -3.73 -13.15 -23.45
C SER A 164 -3.24 -13.52 -22.05
N LEU A 165 -2.52 -12.60 -21.38
CA LEU A 165 -2.00 -12.79 -20.02
C LEU A 165 -3.11 -13.01 -18.97
N ILE A 166 -4.20 -12.24 -19.04
CA ILE A 166 -5.27 -12.25 -18.02
C ILE A 166 -6.33 -13.33 -18.23
N TYR A 167 -6.50 -13.83 -19.47
CA TYR A 167 -7.48 -14.87 -19.80
C TYR A 167 -6.84 -16.26 -19.93
N GLY A 168 -5.52 -16.36 -20.11
CA GLY A 168 -4.78 -17.63 -20.14
C GLY A 168 -4.66 -18.30 -18.76
N LYS A 169 -4.74 -17.55 -17.66
CA LYS A 169 -4.70 -18.08 -16.28
C LYS A 169 -6.07 -18.65 -15.86
N ARG A 170 -6.44 -19.84 -16.36
CA ARG A 170 -7.59 -20.61 -15.84
C ARG A 170 -7.21 -21.33 -14.53
N LYS A 171 -7.52 -20.71 -13.38
CA LYS A 171 -7.95 -21.38 -12.13
C LYS A 171 -8.59 -20.32 -11.23
N LYS A 172 -9.91 -20.44 -11.00
CA LYS A 172 -10.70 -19.56 -10.12
C LYS A 172 -10.42 -19.89 -8.65
N SER A 173 -9.19 -19.69 -8.18
CA SER A 173 -8.96 -19.64 -6.73
C SER A 173 -9.60 -18.35 -6.20
N PRO A 174 -10.30 -18.38 -5.05
CA PRO A 174 -10.81 -17.17 -4.44
C PRO A 174 -9.66 -16.19 -4.19
N ILE A 175 -9.88 -14.91 -4.48
CA ILE A 175 -8.86 -13.88 -4.28
C ILE A 175 -8.60 -13.77 -2.77
N ASN A 176 -7.37 -14.06 -2.34
CA ASN A 176 -6.97 -13.85 -0.95
C ASN A 176 -6.77 -12.34 -0.72
N TYR A 177 -7.68 -11.75 0.08
CA TYR A 177 -7.67 -10.33 0.42
C TYR A 177 -6.83 -9.96 1.65
N GLN A 178 -6.15 -10.90 2.30
CA GLN A 178 -5.25 -10.63 3.43
C GLN A 178 -4.15 -9.64 3.05
N LEU A 179 -3.95 -8.59 3.85
CA LEU A 179 -2.95 -7.55 3.56
C LEU A 179 -1.76 -7.57 4.53
N SER A 180 -1.91 -8.24 5.67
CA SER A 180 -0.89 -8.50 6.67
C SER A 180 -0.02 -9.71 6.30
N VAL A 181 1.24 -9.67 6.74
CA VAL A 181 2.25 -10.73 6.55
C VAL A 181 2.73 -11.32 7.88
N HIS A 182 2.09 -10.98 9.00
CA HIS A 182 2.46 -11.55 10.29
C HIS A 182 2.04 -13.04 10.32
N GLU A 183 2.88 -13.90 9.75
CA GLU A 183 3.14 -15.20 10.34
C GLU A 183 3.85 -14.93 11.68
N GLN A 184 3.36 -15.61 12.72
CA GLN A 184 3.90 -15.55 14.07
C GLN A 184 5.36 -16.00 14.12
#